data_AF-A0A842UGE6-F1
#
_entry.id   AF-A0A842UGE6-F1
#
_cell.length_a   1.000
_cell.length_b   1.000
_cell.length_c   1.000
_cell.angle_alpha   90.00
_cell.angle_beta   90.00
_cell.angle_gamma   90.00
#
_symmetry.space_group_name_H-M   'P 1'
#
loop_
_entity.id
_entity.type
_entity.pdbx_description
1 polymer ?
#
loop_
_entity_poly.entity_id
_entity_poly.type
_entity_poly.pdbx_seq_one_letter_code
_entity_poly.pdbx_strand_id
1 'polypeptide(L)'
;MKIWDKLSQVNVENKERYMRIYSEIVKKVQNNEFSLDVGETEKDEHFIVVEDNRMNSYFVHIVPKQLYNLFKEMQEKAPNQILGFSVMVGKHNNKDVRVSCFGVQCNLLGKSLFDN
;
A
#
# COMPACT_ATOMS: atom_id res chain seq x y z
N MET A 1 -20.53 11.80 -7.17
CA MET A 1 -19.74 11.56 -5.95
C MET A 1 -18.28 11.44 -6.33
N LYS A 2 -17.39 12.24 -5.72
CA LYS A 2 -15.95 12.17 -6.03
C LYS A 2 -15.37 10.90 -5.39
N ILE A 3 -14.31 10.35 -5.97
CA ILE A 3 -13.61 9.16 -5.44
C ILE A 3 -13.18 9.35 -3.98
N TRP A 4 -12.80 10.56 -3.60
CA TRP A 4 -12.49 10.93 -2.21
C TRP A 4 -13.64 10.71 -1.23
N ASP A 5 -14.88 10.98 -1.66
CA ASP A 5 -16.06 10.79 -0.82
C ASP A 5 -16.32 9.30 -0.56
N LYS A 6 -15.96 8.43 -1.52
CA LYS A 6 -16.01 6.97 -1.31
C LYS A 6 -14.96 6.52 -0.31
N LEU A 7 -13.74 7.06 -0.42
CA LEU A 7 -12.61 6.75 0.47
C LEU A 7 -12.87 7.17 1.92
N SER A 8 -13.50 8.33 2.14
CA SER A 8 -13.77 8.82 3.50
C SER A 8 -14.81 7.99 4.25
N GLN A 9 -15.63 7.23 3.53
CA GLN A 9 -16.62 6.29 4.08
C GLN A 9 -16.04 4.90 4.35
N VAL A 10 -14.80 4.64 3.89
CA VAL A 10 -14.15 3.34 4.10
C VAL A 10 -13.83 3.17 5.58
N ASN A 11 -14.37 2.10 6.17
CA ASN A 11 -13.93 1.58 7.45
C ASN A 11 -13.30 0.20 7.23
N VAL A 12 -11.98 0.13 7.20
CA VAL A 12 -11.26 -1.15 7.17
C VAL A 12 -11.46 -1.86 8.49
N GLU A 13 -12.11 -3.02 8.46
CA GLU A 13 -12.16 -3.94 9.59
C GLU A 13 -10.76 -4.54 9.83
N ASN A 14 -10.40 -4.82 11.08
CA ASN A 14 -9.14 -5.46 11.46
C ASN A 14 -7.85 -4.66 11.11
N LYS A 15 -7.86 -3.34 11.35
CA LYS A 15 -6.75 -2.41 11.08
C LYS A 15 -5.40 -2.86 11.66
N GLU A 16 -5.42 -3.46 12.85
CA GLU A 16 -4.21 -3.96 13.52
C GLU A 16 -3.49 -5.03 12.71
N ARG A 17 -4.23 -5.95 12.08
CA ARG A 17 -3.65 -6.96 11.20
C ARG A 17 -2.96 -6.32 10.01
N TYR A 18 -3.61 -5.36 9.37
CA TYR A 18 -3.05 -4.63 8.23
C TYR A 18 -1.80 -3.82 8.62
N MET A 19 -1.78 -3.24 9.82
CA MET A 19 -0.60 -2.59 10.37
C MET A 19 0.57 -3.57 10.54
N ARG A 20 0.33 -4.80 11.02
CA ARG A 20 1.37 -5.85 11.12
C ARG A 20 1.91 -6.25 9.76
N ILE A 21 1.02 -6.55 8.80
CA ILE A 21 1.41 -6.89 7.41
C ILE A 21 2.23 -5.76 6.80
N TYR A 22 1.79 -4.51 7.00
CA TYR A 22 2.51 -3.33 6.53
C TYR A 22 3.92 -3.27 7.10
N SER A 23 4.08 -3.35 8.42
CA SER A 23 5.40 -3.33 9.05
C SER A 23 6.30 -4.48 8.61
N GLU A 24 5.76 -5.68 8.43
CA GLU A 24 6.51 -6.84 7.91
C GLU A 24 7.02 -6.60 6.49
N ILE A 25 6.17 -6.09 5.59
CA ILE A 25 6.58 -5.78 4.21
C ILE A 25 7.64 -4.68 4.21
N VAL A 26 7.47 -3.64 5.03
CA VAL A 26 8.47 -2.57 5.15
C VAL A 26 9.83 -3.13 5.58
N LYS A 27 9.86 -3.98 6.61
CA LYS A 27 11.09 -4.65 7.08
C LYS A 27 11.72 -5.51 5.97
N LYS A 28 10.91 -6.31 5.27
CA LYS A 28 11.40 -7.15 4.15
C LYS A 28 11.97 -6.33 3.01
N VAL A 29 11.32 -5.22 2.63
CA VAL A 29 11.83 -4.31 1.60
C VAL A 29 13.17 -3.71 2.03
N GLN A 30 13.27 -3.24 3.27
CA GLN A 30 14.51 -2.67 3.83
C GLN A 30 15.66 -3.67 3.87
N ASN A 31 15.36 -4.95 4.11
CA ASN A 31 16.35 -6.04 4.13
C ASN A 31 16.61 -6.65 2.75
N ASN A 32 15.99 -6.16 1.67
CA ASN A 32 16.03 -6.76 0.32
C ASN A 32 15.50 -8.21 0.26
N GLU A 33 14.55 -8.55 1.12
CA GLU A 33 13.90 -9.87 1.22
C GLU A 33 12.51 -9.91 0.57
N PHE A 34 12.06 -8.80 -0.02
CA PHE A 34 10.77 -8.68 -0.68
C PHE A 34 10.93 -8.67 -2.20
N SER A 35 10.18 -9.53 -2.91
CA SER A 35 10.17 -9.49 -4.39
C SER A 35 9.38 -8.28 -4.91
N LEU A 36 9.97 -7.56 -5.85
CA LEU A 36 9.37 -6.41 -6.54
C LEU A 36 8.92 -6.76 -7.96
N ASP A 37 8.58 -8.03 -8.20
CA ASP A 37 7.96 -8.47 -9.45
C ASP A 37 6.61 -7.76 -9.65
N VAL A 38 6.51 -6.99 -10.73
CA VAL A 38 5.31 -6.21 -11.06
C VAL A 38 4.13 -7.14 -11.29
N GLY A 39 3.00 -6.81 -10.65
CA GLY A 39 1.79 -7.61 -10.76
C GLY A 39 1.02 -7.63 -9.45
N GLU A 40 0.13 -8.62 -9.35
CA GLU A 40 -0.83 -8.71 -8.26
C GLU A 40 -0.81 -10.10 -7.69
N THR A 41 -0.67 -10.19 -6.37
CA THR A 41 -0.73 -11.45 -5.64
C THR A 41 -1.91 -11.42 -4.69
N GLU A 42 -2.86 -12.32 -4.91
CA GLU A 42 -3.97 -12.54 -3.97
C GLU A 42 -3.47 -13.31 -2.73
N LYS A 43 -3.91 -12.85 -1.56
CA LYS A 43 -3.81 -13.53 -0.27
C LYS A 43 -5.21 -13.75 0.28
N ASP A 44 -5.35 -14.44 1.41
CA ASP A 44 -6.67 -14.81 1.95
C ASP A 44 -7.62 -13.61 2.14
N GLU A 45 -7.11 -12.51 2.69
CA GLU A 45 -7.92 -11.32 3.06
C GLU A 45 -7.54 -10.04 2.29
N HIS A 46 -6.45 -10.06 1.52
CA HIS A 46 -5.93 -8.87 0.86
C HIS A 46 -5.20 -9.21 -0.44
N PHE A 47 -4.94 -8.18 -1.23
CA PHE A 47 -4.02 -8.23 -2.36
C PHE A 47 -2.73 -7.50 -2.03
N ILE A 48 -1.63 -8.00 -2.56
CA ILE A 48 -0.38 -7.25 -2.70
C ILE A 48 -0.28 -6.86 -4.17
N VAL A 49 -0.28 -5.56 -4.44
CA VAL A 49 -0.14 -5.00 -5.79
C VAL A 49 1.21 -4.31 -5.88
N VAL A 50 2.06 -4.78 -6.80
CA VAL A 50 3.37 -4.19 -7.09
C VAL A 50 3.29 -3.47 -8.43
N GLU A 51 3.61 -2.18 -8.42
CA GLU A 51 3.66 -1.34 -9.62
C GLU A 51 5.09 -0.80 -9.83
N ASP A 52 5.54 -0.75 -11.09
CA ASP A 52 6.76 -0.02 -11.48
C ASP A 52 6.36 1.25 -12.26
N ASN A 53 7.21 2.27 -12.17
CA ASN A 53 7.18 3.53 -12.93
C ASN A 53 6.10 4.55 -12.56
N ARG A 54 5.61 4.58 -11.31
CA ARG A 54 5.04 5.83 -10.78
C ARG A 54 6.15 6.68 -10.17
N MET A 55 6.40 7.87 -10.71
CA MET A 55 7.44 8.80 -10.23
C MET A 55 8.84 8.15 -10.05
N ASN A 56 9.26 7.28 -10.98
CA ASN A 56 10.54 6.55 -10.89
C ASN A 56 10.73 5.75 -9.58
N SER A 57 9.62 5.25 -9.02
CA SER A 57 9.61 4.43 -7.80
C SER A 57 8.87 3.11 -8.05
N TYR A 58 9.25 2.07 -7.31
CA TYR A 58 8.39 0.91 -7.08
C TYR A 58 7.34 1.24 -6.03
N PHE A 59 6.12 0.75 -6.23
CA PHE A 59 5.05 0.84 -5.26
C PHE A 59 4.59 -0.55 -4.86
N VAL A 60 4.48 -0.77 -3.55
CA VAL A 60 3.88 -1.97 -2.96
C VAL A 60 2.63 -1.55 -2.20
N HIS A 61 1.46 -1.93 -2.71
CA HIS A 61 0.17 -1.64 -2.12
C HIS A 61 -0.39 -2.88 -1.43
N ILE A 62 -0.73 -2.76 -0.15
CA ILE A 62 -1.53 -3.74 0.58
C ILE A 62 -2.99 -3.29 0.47
N VAL A 63 -3.83 -4.09 -0.18
CA VAL A 63 -5.20 -3.72 -0.50
C VAL A 63 -6.17 -4.73 0.10
N PRO A 64 -6.97 -4.37 1.13
CA PRO A 64 -8.04 -5.24 1.63
C PRO A 64 -8.96 -5.71 0.50
N LYS A 65 -9.37 -6.99 0.49
CA LYS A 65 -10.22 -7.54 -0.59
C LYS A 65 -11.49 -6.72 -0.80
N GLN A 66 -12.15 -6.30 0.29
CA GLN A 66 -13.38 -5.52 0.19
C GLN A 66 -13.19 -4.13 -0.45
N LEU A 67 -11.95 -3.65 -0.54
CA LEU A 67 -11.60 -2.36 -1.14
C LEU A 67 -10.95 -2.46 -2.51
N TYR A 68 -10.71 -3.68 -3.01
CA TYR A 68 -9.94 -3.90 -4.23
C TYR A 68 -10.55 -3.21 -5.45
N ASN A 69 -11.88 -3.30 -5.63
CA ASN A 69 -12.56 -2.62 -6.73
C ASN A 69 -12.45 -1.09 -6.64
N LEU A 70 -12.51 -0.53 -5.43
CA LEU A 70 -12.32 0.90 -5.21
C LEU A 70 -10.87 1.30 -5.51
N PHE A 71 -9.89 0.49 -5.08
CA PHE A 71 -8.48 0.70 -5.40
C PHE A 71 -8.25 0.74 -6.92
N LYS A 72 -8.81 -0.20 -7.68
CA LYS A 72 -8.73 -0.20 -9.16
C LYS A 72 -9.36 1.02 -9.80
N GLU A 73 -10.55 1.41 -9.34
CA GLU A 73 -11.20 2.64 -9.82
C GLU A 73 -10.32 3.88 -9.56
N MET A 74 -9.67 3.95 -8.41
CA MET A 74 -8.72 5.03 -8.09
C MET A 74 -7.44 4.96 -8.91
N GLN A 75 -6.94 3.76 -9.18
CA GLN A 75 -5.73 3.53 -9.95
C GLN A 75 -5.86 4.13 -11.35
N GLU A 76 -7.04 4.00 -11.95
CA GLU A 76 -7.38 4.50 -13.27
C GLU A 76 -7.76 5.99 -13.27
N LYS A 77 -8.68 6.40 -12.38
CA LYS A 77 -9.32 7.72 -12.46
C LYS A 77 -8.63 8.80 -11.62
N ALA A 78 -7.83 8.41 -10.63
CA ALA A 78 -7.20 9.32 -9.67
C ALA A 78 -5.80 8.86 -9.22
N PRO A 79 -4.89 8.52 -10.14
CA PRO A 79 -3.60 7.89 -9.81
C PRO A 79 -2.73 8.71 -8.85
N ASN A 80 -2.73 10.05 -9.00
CA ASN A 80 -1.93 10.94 -8.16
C ASN A 80 -2.40 10.96 -6.70
N GLN A 81 -3.68 10.66 -6.44
CA GLN A 81 -4.24 10.66 -5.08
C GLN A 81 -3.80 9.42 -4.29
N ILE A 82 -3.61 8.28 -4.98
CA ILE A 82 -3.08 7.05 -4.37
C ILE A 82 -1.67 7.27 -3.81
N LEU A 83 -0.86 8.10 -4.49
CA LEU A 83 0.53 8.37 -4.09
C LEU A 83 0.64 9.00 -2.70
N GLY A 84 -0.36 9.79 -2.30
CA GLY A 84 -0.41 10.48 -1.01
C GLY A 84 -0.52 9.57 0.21
N PHE A 85 -0.77 8.27 0.00
CA PHE A 85 -0.91 7.28 1.07
C PHE A 85 0.30 6.35 1.20
N SER A 86 1.40 6.67 0.53
CA SER A 86 2.60 5.83 0.50
C SER A 86 3.75 6.44 1.30
N VAL A 87 4.52 5.59 1.95
CA VAL A 87 5.76 5.94 2.65
C VAL A 87 6.93 5.41 1.84
N MET A 88 7.96 6.24 1.64
CA MET A 88 9.23 5.78 1.08
C MET A 88 9.99 5.02 2.16
N VAL A 89 10.36 3.77 1.86
CA VAL A 89 10.93 2.86 2.88
C VAL A 89 12.34 2.37 2.54
N GLY A 90 12.82 2.61 1.33
CA GLY A 90 14.14 2.20 0.90
C GLY A 90 14.36 2.45 -0.59
N LYS A 91 15.41 1.81 -1.12
CA LYS A 91 15.76 1.83 -2.54
C LYS A 91 16.06 0.42 -3.02
N HIS A 92 15.68 0.11 -4.25
CA HIS A 92 16.03 -1.11 -4.95
C HIS A 92 16.44 -0.78 -6.38
N ASN A 93 17.60 -1.26 -6.83
CA ASN A 93 18.16 -0.95 -8.16
C ASN A 93 18.15 0.55 -8.51
N ASN A 94 18.57 1.42 -7.57
CA ASN A 94 18.57 2.88 -7.67
C ASN A 94 17.19 3.54 -7.85
N LYS A 95 16.09 2.80 -7.70
CA LYS A 95 14.73 3.33 -7.65
C LYS A 95 14.23 3.34 -6.20
N ASP A 96 13.46 4.37 -5.84
CA ASP A 96 12.81 4.41 -4.52
C ASP A 96 11.76 3.30 -4.42
N VAL A 97 11.58 2.73 -3.23
CA VAL A 97 10.49 1.79 -2.94
C VAL A 97 9.54 2.44 -1.96
N ARG A 98 8.26 2.47 -2.33
CA ARG A 98 7.18 3.06 -1.55
C ARG A 98 6.18 1.97 -1.15
N VAL A 99 5.78 1.96 0.11
CA VAL A 99 4.80 1.00 0.62
C VAL A 99 3.57 1.75 1.09
N SER A 100 2.38 1.19 0.86
CA SER A 100 1.12 1.75 1.35
C SER A 100 0.16 0.65 1.78
N CYS A 101 -0.80 1.00 2.64
CA CYS A 101 -1.92 0.13 2.97
C CYS A 101 -3.23 0.88 2.73
N PHE A 102 -3.99 0.42 1.74
CA PHE A 102 -5.16 1.15 1.24
C PHE A 102 -6.32 1.13 2.24
N GLY A 103 -6.90 2.30 2.49
CA GLY A 103 -7.99 2.48 3.46
C GLY A 103 -7.57 2.49 4.94
N VAL A 104 -6.28 2.29 5.24
CA VAL A 104 -5.74 2.43 6.61
C VAL A 104 -5.14 3.83 6.77
N GLN A 105 -5.44 4.49 7.88
CA GLN A 105 -4.99 5.86 8.15
C GLN A 105 -3.46 5.91 8.34
N CYS A 106 -2.80 6.91 7.74
CA CYS A 106 -1.34 7.02 7.76
C CYS A 106 -0.74 7.13 9.17
N ASN A 107 -1.45 7.75 10.13
CA ASN A 107 -0.99 7.82 11.53
C ASN A 107 -0.88 6.44 12.19
N LEU A 108 -1.78 5.52 11.84
CA LEU A 108 -1.73 4.14 12.31
C LEU A 108 -0.56 3.39 11.69
N LEU A 109 -0.37 3.52 10.38
CA LEU A 109 0.77 2.91 9.67
C LEU A 109 2.11 3.46 10.17
N GLY A 110 2.19 4.76 10.46
CA GLY A 110 3.40 5.36 11.04
C GLY A 110 3.73 4.76 12.41
N LYS A 111 2.73 4.65 13.30
CA LYS A 111 2.91 4.03 14.62
C LYS A 111 3.41 2.58 14.53
N SER A 112 2.90 1.80 13.59
CA SER A 112 3.28 0.38 13.47
C SER A 112 4.75 0.15 13.09
N LEU A 113 5.45 1.16 12.58
CA LEU A 113 6.86 1.07 12.23
C LEU A 113 7.80 1.21 13.44
N PHE A 114 7.33 1.81 14.54
CA PHE A 114 8.15 2.03 15.75
C PHE A 114 7.83 1.06 16.89
N ASP A 115 6.61 0.52 16.91
CA ASP A 115 6.12 -0.34 18.00
C ASP A 115 6.46 -1.85 17.81
N ASN A 116 7.28 -2.24 16.81
CA ASN A 116 7.60 -3.64 16.48
C ASN A 116 9.09 -3.97 16.40
#